data_AF-A0A2V9Y2N2-F1
#
_entry.id   AF-A0A2V9Y2N2-F1
#
_cell.length_a   1.000
_cell.length_b   1.000
_cell.length_c   1.000
_cell.angle_alpha   90.00
_cell.angle_beta   90.00
_cell.angle_gamma   90.00
#
_symmetry.space_group_name_H-M   'P 1'
#
loop_
_entity.id
_entity.type
_entity.pdbx_description
1 polymer ?
#
loop_
_entity_poly.entity_id
_entity_poly.type
_entity_poly.pdbx_seq_one_letter_code
_entity_poly.pdbx_strand_id
1 'polypeptide(L)'
;LDLSSRRMPDVLVDFQGLRLAIESEYASSSAQDKASKAALRRVEEGIAHVGMALIYPDSMKTAPGDSDTLRNLLTKETLQFAIITETDAALQFALPFAAAAAGQVIPFVKGNLDELAGALRRSYDQLIKDDVLNRAVTLLEQGIESFTLSLAPQPAATGRFMMALGIKALPKPKKESSNE
;
A
#
# COMPACT_ATOMS: atom_id res chain seq x y z
N LEU A 1 8.45 -22.10 -24.91
CA LEU A 1 8.81 -20.85 -24.21
C LEU A 1 7.78 -20.66 -23.12
N ASP A 2 8.22 -20.91 -21.89
CA ASP A 2 7.37 -20.92 -20.69
C ASP A 2 6.89 -19.49 -20.38
N LEU A 3 5.57 -19.28 -20.29
CA LEU A 3 4.93 -17.98 -20.05
C LEU A 3 4.95 -17.58 -18.56
N SER A 4 5.66 -18.34 -17.72
CA SER A 4 5.70 -18.23 -16.26
C SER A 4 6.68 -17.17 -15.74
N SER A 5 6.59 -15.91 -16.19
CA SER A 5 7.01 -14.73 -15.39
C SER A 5 6.76 -13.42 -16.15
N ARG A 6 5.48 -13.05 -16.33
CA ARG A 6 5.16 -11.70 -16.79
C ARG A 6 5.41 -10.70 -15.65
N ARG A 7 6.67 -10.31 -15.47
CA ARG A 7 7.08 -9.22 -14.55
C ARG A 7 6.60 -7.84 -15.00
N MET A 8 6.12 -7.72 -16.24
CA MET A 8 5.60 -6.46 -16.77
C MET A 8 4.10 -6.33 -16.45
N PRO A 9 3.66 -5.17 -15.93
CA PRO A 9 2.24 -4.85 -15.84
C PRO A 9 1.63 -4.63 -17.22
N ASP A 10 0.29 -4.59 -17.30
CA ASP A 10 -0.41 -4.28 -18.55
C ASP A 10 -0.01 -2.91 -19.09
N VAL A 11 0.01 -1.91 -18.21
CA VAL A 11 0.46 -0.55 -18.51
C VAL A 11 1.36 -0.05 -17.39
N LEU A 12 2.48 0.56 -17.76
CA LEU A 12 3.36 1.27 -16.83
C LEU A 12 3.57 2.68 -17.37
N VAL A 13 3.23 3.68 -16.57
CA VAL A 13 3.37 5.10 -16.94
C VAL A 13 4.00 5.90 -15.82
N ASP A 14 4.70 6.96 -16.19
CA ASP A 14 5.09 8.01 -15.25
C ASP A 14 3.90 8.94 -15.04
N PHE A 15 3.47 9.08 -13.79
CA PHE A 15 2.42 9.98 -13.36
C PHE A 15 2.97 10.93 -12.30
N GLN A 16 3.28 12.16 -12.72
CA GLN A 16 3.78 13.23 -11.86
C GLN A 16 5.06 12.84 -11.07
N GLY A 17 5.96 12.10 -11.71
CA GLY A 17 7.21 11.63 -11.12
C GLY A 17 7.07 10.33 -10.32
N LEU A 18 5.85 9.80 -10.18
CA LEU A 18 5.62 8.47 -9.61
C LEU A 18 5.39 7.45 -10.71
N ARG A 19 5.92 6.24 -10.52
CA ARG A 19 5.58 5.10 -11.37
C ARG A 19 4.17 4.62 -11.03
N LEU A 20 3.29 4.59 -12.02
CA LEU A 20 1.94 4.04 -11.95
C LEU A 20 1.86 2.76 -12.80
N ALA A 21 1.56 1.63 -12.15
CA ALA A 21 1.22 0.38 -12.82
C ALA A 21 -0.30 0.22 -12.90
N ILE A 22 -0.82 -0.16 -14.06
CA ILE A 22 -2.23 -0.48 -14.25
C ILE A 22 -2.32 -1.97 -14.57
N GLU A 23 -3.18 -2.66 -13.84
CA GLU A 23 -3.56 -4.05 -14.05
C GLU A 23 -5.05 -4.08 -14.34
N SER A 24 -5.42 -4.70 -15.45
CA SER A 24 -6.78 -4.61 -15.97
C SER A 24 -7.41 -5.97 -16.20
N GLU A 25 -8.69 -6.06 -15.88
CA GLU A 25 -9.51 -7.25 -16.11
C GLU A 25 -10.85 -6.84 -16.71
N TYR A 26 -11.47 -7.74 -17.48
CA TYR A 26 -12.88 -7.60 -17.83
C TYR A 26 -13.76 -8.11 -16.69
N ALA A 27 -14.97 -7.57 -16.58
CA ALA A 27 -15.92 -7.96 -15.55
C ALA A 27 -16.10 -9.48 -15.47
N SER A 28 -15.87 -10.03 -14.28
CA SER A 28 -16.10 -11.44 -13.96
C SER A 28 -16.17 -11.60 -12.44
N SER A 29 -16.59 -12.77 -11.97
CA SER A 29 -16.66 -13.08 -10.54
C SER A 29 -15.30 -13.00 -9.81
N SER A 30 -14.19 -13.10 -10.55
CA SER A 30 -12.82 -13.08 -10.01
C SER A 30 -12.02 -11.84 -10.39
N ALA A 31 -12.60 -10.92 -11.18
CA ALA A 31 -11.88 -9.81 -11.80
C ALA A 31 -11.26 -8.86 -10.76
N GLN A 32 -12.05 -8.47 -9.75
CA GLN A 32 -11.59 -7.57 -8.68
C GLN A 32 -10.43 -8.17 -7.89
N ASP A 33 -10.53 -9.46 -7.52
CA ASP A 33 -9.49 -10.15 -6.76
C ASP A 33 -8.19 -10.28 -7.57
N LYS A 34 -8.29 -10.65 -8.85
CA LYS A 34 -7.12 -10.78 -9.74
C LYS A 34 -6.43 -9.45 -9.97
N ALA A 35 -7.18 -8.43 -10.40
CA ALA A 35 -6.62 -7.13 -10.71
C ALA A 35 -6.03 -6.45 -9.47
N SER A 36 -6.71 -6.54 -8.31
CA SER A 36 -6.19 -5.97 -7.06
C SER A 36 -4.94 -6.66 -6.55
N LYS A 37 -4.88 -8.01 -6.57
CA LYS A 37 -3.67 -8.76 -6.21
C LYS A 37 -2.51 -8.46 -7.16
N ALA A 38 -2.76 -8.39 -8.45
CA ALA A 38 -1.73 -8.06 -9.43
C ALA A 38 -1.19 -6.64 -9.19
N ALA A 39 -2.07 -5.65 -9.04
CA ALA A 39 -1.67 -4.26 -8.81
C ALA A 39 -0.96 -4.09 -7.46
N LEU A 40 -1.43 -4.75 -6.40
CA LEU A 40 -0.78 -4.77 -5.09
C LEU A 40 0.65 -5.32 -5.20
N ARG A 41 0.81 -6.45 -5.88
CA ARG A 41 2.12 -7.07 -6.10
C ARG A 41 3.10 -6.13 -6.82
N ARG A 42 2.62 -5.28 -7.75
CA ARG A 42 3.49 -4.28 -8.42
C ARG A 42 4.02 -3.24 -7.45
N VAL A 43 3.22 -2.85 -6.48
CA VAL A 43 3.63 -1.92 -5.41
C VAL A 43 4.59 -2.63 -4.46
N GLU A 44 4.25 -3.83 -3.99
CA GLU A 44 5.07 -4.63 -3.07
C GLU A 44 6.46 -4.97 -3.64
N GLU A 45 6.54 -5.29 -4.93
CA GLU A 45 7.81 -5.59 -5.61
C GLU A 45 8.61 -4.33 -6.00
N GLY A 46 8.12 -3.12 -5.67
CA GLY A 46 8.78 -1.85 -6.01
C GLY A 46 8.80 -1.53 -7.51
N ILE A 47 7.93 -2.16 -8.29
CA ILE A 47 7.78 -1.92 -9.74
C ILE A 47 7.13 -0.56 -9.98
N ALA A 48 6.19 -0.17 -9.11
CA ALA A 48 5.49 1.10 -9.16
C ALA A 48 5.23 1.64 -7.75
N HIS A 49 5.16 2.96 -7.57
CA HIS A 49 4.76 3.57 -6.29
C HIS A 49 3.24 3.52 -6.10
N VAL A 50 2.51 3.47 -7.22
CA VAL A 50 1.05 3.36 -7.26
C VAL A 50 0.65 2.22 -8.19
N GLY A 51 -0.21 1.34 -7.70
CA GLY A 51 -0.90 0.32 -8.48
C GLY A 51 -2.35 0.72 -8.71
N MET A 52 -2.89 0.46 -9.89
CA MET A 52 -4.30 0.62 -10.19
C MET A 52 -4.87 -0.68 -10.71
N ALA A 53 -5.90 -1.18 -10.03
CA ALA A 53 -6.72 -2.28 -10.51
C ALA A 53 -7.92 -1.70 -11.26
N LEU A 54 -8.09 -2.05 -12.53
CA LEU A 54 -9.14 -1.51 -13.39
C LEU A 54 -10.00 -2.63 -13.97
N ILE A 55 -11.30 -2.56 -13.74
CA ILE A 55 -12.29 -3.50 -14.28
C ILE A 55 -13.10 -2.82 -15.36
N TYR A 56 -12.94 -3.30 -16.59
CA TYR A 56 -13.77 -2.90 -17.71
C TYR A 56 -15.11 -3.65 -17.68
N PRO A 57 -16.23 -2.99 -17.99
CA PRO A 57 -17.51 -3.69 -18.14
C PRO A 57 -17.47 -4.68 -19.31
N ASP A 58 -18.30 -5.73 -19.24
CA ASP A 58 -18.37 -6.76 -20.28
C ASP A 58 -18.73 -6.21 -21.67
N SER A 59 -19.45 -5.09 -21.73
CA SER A 59 -19.79 -4.38 -22.98
C SER A 59 -18.55 -4.00 -23.80
N MET A 60 -17.42 -3.75 -23.14
CA MET A 60 -16.18 -3.35 -23.81
C MET A 60 -15.38 -4.52 -24.38
N LYS A 61 -15.72 -5.77 -24.04
CA LYS A 61 -14.99 -6.95 -24.50
C LYS A 61 -15.15 -7.21 -26.00
N THR A 62 -16.30 -6.81 -26.55
CA THR A 62 -16.67 -7.00 -27.96
C THR A 62 -16.69 -5.69 -28.74
N ALA A 63 -16.19 -4.60 -28.15
CA ALA A 63 -16.14 -3.30 -28.81
C ALA A 63 -15.22 -3.32 -30.04
N PRO A 64 -15.55 -2.58 -31.11
CA PRO A 64 -14.65 -2.35 -32.22
C PRO A 64 -13.30 -1.77 -31.74
N GLY A 65 -12.20 -2.27 -32.30
CA GLY A 65 -10.83 -1.94 -31.85
C GLY A 65 -10.29 -0.61 -32.35
N ASP A 66 -11.12 0.26 -32.94
CA ASP A 66 -10.68 1.59 -33.37
C ASP A 66 -10.51 2.54 -32.16
N SER A 67 -9.44 3.33 -32.18
CA SER A 67 -9.06 4.15 -31.02
C SER A 67 -10.09 5.20 -30.63
N ASP A 68 -10.82 5.76 -31.60
CA ASP A 68 -11.84 6.77 -31.33
C ASP A 68 -13.07 6.17 -30.64
N THR A 69 -13.53 4.99 -31.08
CA THR A 69 -14.61 4.26 -30.42
C THR A 69 -14.20 3.82 -29.02
N LEU A 70 -12.99 3.29 -28.84
CA LEU A 70 -12.49 2.90 -27.52
C LEU A 70 -12.38 4.09 -26.56
N ARG A 71 -11.85 5.23 -27.03
CA ARG A 71 -11.82 6.47 -26.23
C ARG A 71 -13.23 6.90 -25.84
N ASN A 72 -14.16 6.92 -26.78
CA ASN A 72 -15.55 7.29 -26.52
C ASN A 72 -16.23 6.35 -25.54
N LEU A 73 -15.96 5.04 -25.61
CA LEU A 73 -16.47 4.06 -24.65
C LEU A 73 -15.89 4.29 -23.26
N LEU A 74 -14.57 4.48 -23.13
CA LEU A 74 -13.92 4.76 -21.85
C LEU A 74 -14.46 6.02 -21.16
N THR A 75 -14.85 7.04 -21.93
CA THR A 75 -15.43 8.27 -21.37
C THR A 75 -16.89 8.10 -20.94
N LYS A 76 -17.65 7.20 -21.59
CA LYS A 76 -19.09 7.04 -21.35
C LYS A 76 -19.43 5.95 -20.35
N GLU A 77 -18.63 4.90 -20.30
CA GLU A 77 -18.88 3.73 -19.47
C GLU A 77 -18.52 3.96 -18.01
N THR A 78 -19.22 3.24 -17.14
CA THR A 78 -18.89 3.19 -15.71
C THR A 78 -17.87 2.09 -15.49
N LEU A 79 -16.65 2.49 -15.14
CA LEU A 79 -15.54 1.62 -14.81
C LEU A 79 -15.62 1.24 -13.32
N GLN A 80 -14.95 0.16 -12.94
CA GLN A 80 -14.67 -0.10 -11.53
C GLN A 80 -13.17 -0.07 -11.32
N PHE A 81 -12.69 0.69 -10.34
CA PHE A 81 -11.26 0.81 -10.12
C PHE A 81 -10.93 0.86 -8.63
N ALA A 82 -9.71 0.44 -8.31
CA ALA A 82 -9.11 0.59 -7.01
C ALA A 82 -7.68 1.12 -7.18
N ILE A 83 -7.30 2.07 -6.33
CA ILE A 83 -5.95 2.63 -6.29
C ILE A 83 -5.27 2.05 -5.06
N ILE A 84 -4.05 1.56 -5.27
CA ILE A 84 -3.24 0.86 -4.29
C ILE A 84 -1.96 1.63 -4.16
N THR A 85 -1.63 2.05 -2.95
CA THR A 85 -0.41 2.80 -2.67
C THR A 85 0.50 2.01 -1.75
N GLU A 86 1.74 2.47 -1.58
CA GLU A 86 2.65 1.91 -0.58
C GLU A 86 2.05 1.94 0.82
N THR A 87 1.18 2.90 1.15
CA THR A 87 0.49 2.93 2.46
C THR A 87 -0.46 1.75 2.65
N ASP A 88 -1.10 1.31 1.57
CA ASP A 88 -1.98 0.15 1.57
C ASP A 88 -1.17 -1.15 1.60
N ALA A 89 -0.01 -1.18 0.95
CA ALA A 89 0.92 -2.32 0.96
C ALA A 89 1.71 -2.43 2.29
N ALA A 90 2.06 -1.31 2.90
CA ALA A 90 2.88 -1.23 4.12
C ALA A 90 2.17 -1.71 5.38
N LEU A 91 0.86 -1.95 5.35
CA LEU A 91 0.16 -2.69 6.40
C LEU A 91 0.65 -4.16 6.52
N GLN A 92 1.49 -4.64 5.60
CA GLN A 92 2.23 -5.90 5.74
C GLN A 92 3.66 -5.75 6.30
N PHE A 93 4.21 -4.53 6.40
CA PHE A 93 5.33 -4.26 7.33
C PHE A 93 4.86 -4.20 8.79
N ALA A 94 3.63 -4.67 9.06
CA ALA A 94 3.26 -5.26 10.33
C ALA A 94 4.46 -6.06 10.85
N LEU A 95 5.07 -5.51 11.90
CA LEU A 95 6.06 -6.17 12.73
C LEU A 95 5.64 -7.64 12.90
N PRO A 96 6.53 -8.63 13.03
CA PRO A 96 6.18 -10.06 13.08
C PRO A 96 5.20 -10.48 14.20
N PHE A 97 4.66 -9.52 14.96
CA PHE A 97 3.68 -9.59 16.04
C PHE A 97 2.37 -8.82 15.76
N ALA A 98 2.34 -7.90 14.80
CA ALA A 98 1.10 -7.40 14.24
C ALA A 98 0.62 -8.44 13.22
N ALA A 99 -0.57 -8.99 13.42
CA ALA A 99 -1.14 -9.96 12.49
C ALA A 99 -0.96 -9.43 11.07
N ALA A 100 -0.20 -10.17 10.24
CA ALA A 100 -0.16 -9.93 8.81
C ALA A 100 -1.60 -9.64 8.39
N ALA A 101 -1.85 -8.49 7.77
CA ALA A 101 -3.17 -8.07 7.34
C ALA A 101 -3.63 -8.99 6.18
N ALA A 102 -3.78 -10.28 6.46
CA ALA A 102 -4.33 -11.30 5.61
C ALA A 102 -5.82 -10.99 5.49
N GLY A 103 -6.16 -10.25 4.44
CA GLY A 103 -7.55 -9.91 4.12
C GLY A 103 -7.84 -8.41 4.02
N GLN A 104 -6.85 -7.55 3.75
CA GLN A 104 -7.18 -6.17 3.38
C GLN A 104 -7.98 -6.17 2.07
N VAL A 105 -9.29 -5.97 2.19
CA VAL A 105 -10.19 -5.79 1.06
C VAL A 105 -9.94 -4.39 0.51
N ILE A 106 -9.29 -4.32 -0.65
CA ILE A 106 -9.09 -3.05 -1.34
C ILE A 106 -10.44 -2.63 -1.94
N PRO A 107 -11.05 -1.53 -1.48
CA PRO A 107 -12.38 -1.16 -1.92
C PRO A 107 -12.34 -0.67 -3.38
N PHE A 108 -13.17 -1.29 -4.22
CA PHE A 108 -13.40 -0.80 -5.57
C PHE A 108 -14.44 0.32 -5.57
N VAL A 109 -14.14 1.38 -6.29
CA VAL A 109 -15.06 2.47 -6.58
C VAL A 109 -15.59 2.28 -8.00
N LYS A 110 -16.88 2.55 -8.20
CA LYS A 110 -17.46 2.64 -9.54
C LYS A 110 -17.45 4.09 -9.98
N GLY A 111 -17.00 4.34 -11.20
CA GLY A 111 -17.00 5.68 -11.73
C GLY A 111 -16.53 5.82 -13.17
N ASN A 112 -16.67 7.01 -13.71
CA ASN A 112 -16.18 7.35 -15.05
C ASN A 112 -14.68 7.73 -15.02
N LEU A 113 -14.14 8.10 -16.18
CA LEU A 113 -12.73 8.47 -16.32
C LEU A 113 -12.34 9.71 -15.48
N ASP A 114 -13.25 10.68 -15.33
CA ASP A 114 -13.00 11.88 -14.52
C ASP A 114 -12.91 11.54 -13.03
N GLU A 115 -13.78 10.64 -12.56
CA GLU A 115 -13.77 10.15 -11.17
C GLU A 115 -12.50 9.33 -10.88
N LEU A 116 -12.05 8.52 -11.85
CA LEU A 116 -10.79 7.79 -11.79
C LEU A 116 -9.59 8.74 -11.71
N ALA A 117 -9.52 9.72 -12.62
CA ALA A 117 -8.44 10.72 -12.63
C ALA A 117 -8.42 11.55 -11.34
N GLY A 118 -9.61 11.93 -10.85
CA GLY A 118 -9.77 12.63 -9.57
C GLY A 118 -9.32 11.77 -8.39
N ALA A 119 -9.62 10.47 -8.38
CA ALA A 119 -9.16 9.56 -7.34
C ALA A 119 -7.63 9.41 -7.37
N LEU A 120 -7.04 9.24 -8.55
CA LEU A 120 -5.58 9.12 -8.72
C LEU A 120 -4.86 10.38 -8.22
N ARG A 121 -5.39 11.57 -8.55
CA ARG A 121 -4.85 12.84 -8.06
C ARG A 121 -4.92 12.95 -6.53
N ARG A 122 -6.03 12.54 -5.92
CA ARG A 122 -6.15 12.54 -4.44
C ARG A 122 -5.15 11.59 -3.79
N SER A 123 -4.95 10.39 -4.34
CA SER A 123 -3.96 9.43 -3.84
C SER A 123 -2.53 9.98 -3.98
N TYR A 124 -2.23 10.68 -5.07
CA TYR A 124 -0.96 11.38 -5.24
C TYR A 124 -0.75 12.47 -4.19
N ASP A 125 -1.76 13.33 -3.98
CA ASP A 125 -1.68 14.38 -2.98
C ASP A 125 -1.47 13.83 -1.56
N GLN A 126 -2.00 12.63 -1.26
CA GLN A 126 -1.74 11.93 0.00
C GLN A 126 -0.31 11.41 0.09
N LEU A 127 0.23 10.85 -0.98
CA LEU A 127 1.60 10.34 -1.02
C LEU A 127 2.66 11.45 -0.86
N ILE A 128 2.38 12.65 -1.38
CA ILE A 128 3.27 13.81 -1.20
C ILE A 128 3.29 14.33 0.23
N LYS A 129 2.18 14.23 0.97
CA LYS A 129 1.98 14.94 2.24
C LYS A 129 2.76 14.41 3.44
N ASP A 130 3.88 13.70 3.25
CA ASP A 130 4.72 13.10 4.31
C ASP A 130 3.97 12.13 5.26
N ASP A 131 2.74 11.74 4.94
CA ASP A 131 1.93 10.85 5.79
C ASP A 131 2.57 9.47 5.97
N VAL A 132 3.33 9.01 4.97
CA VAL A 132 4.07 7.73 5.03
C VAL A 132 5.17 7.79 6.09
N LEU A 133 5.91 8.91 6.18
CA LEU A 133 6.96 9.09 7.18
C LEU A 133 6.37 9.16 8.59
N ASN A 134 5.34 9.99 8.78
CA ASN A 134 4.65 10.11 10.07
C ASN A 134 4.11 8.75 10.53
N ARG A 135 3.54 7.96 9.62
CA ARG A 135 3.04 6.63 9.93
C ARG A 135 4.15 5.63 10.26
N ALA A 136 5.29 5.70 9.59
CA ALA A 136 6.46 4.88 9.92
C ALA A 136 6.99 5.21 11.33
N VAL A 137 7.03 6.49 11.70
CA VAL A 137 7.39 6.92 13.06
C VAL A 137 6.40 6.36 14.08
N THR A 138 5.10 6.50 13.84
CA THR A 138 4.07 5.96 14.74
C THR A 138 4.19 4.45 14.91
N LEU A 139 4.45 3.70 13.84
CA LEU A 139 4.64 2.24 13.92
C LEU A 139 5.89 1.86 14.74
N LEU A 140 6.97 2.62 14.62
CA LEU A 140 8.18 2.42 15.42
C LEU A 140 7.91 2.70 16.91
N GLU A 141 7.22 3.79 17.23
CA GLU A 141 6.85 4.13 18.62
C GLU A 141 5.99 3.04 19.25
N GLN A 142 4.97 2.56 18.54
CA GLN A 142 4.10 1.46 18.99
C GLN A 142 4.89 0.16 19.20
N GLY A 143 5.82 -0.17 18.29
CA GLY A 143 6.69 -1.34 18.41
C GLY A 143 7.59 -1.26 19.64
N ILE A 144 8.19 -0.09 19.91
CA ILE A 144 9.03 0.17 21.08
C ILE A 144 8.22 0.05 22.37
N GLU A 145 7.01 0.62 22.41
CA GLU A 145 6.14 0.56 23.57
C GLU A 145 5.70 -0.88 23.87
N SER A 146 5.25 -1.62 22.85
CA SER A 146 4.87 -3.02 22.98
C SER A 146 6.03 -3.91 23.46
N PHE A 147 7.22 -3.68 22.92
CA PHE A 147 8.45 -4.35 23.36
C PHE A 147 8.77 -4.04 24.83
N THR A 148 8.68 -2.77 25.22
CA THR A 148 8.97 -2.32 26.58
C THR A 148 7.98 -2.92 27.59
N LEU A 149 6.69 -2.93 27.27
CA LEU A 149 5.65 -3.57 28.08
C LEU A 149 5.86 -5.08 28.21
N SER A 150 6.34 -5.73 27.15
CA SER A 150 6.65 -7.17 27.16
C SER A 150 7.90 -7.51 27.97
N LEU A 151 8.85 -6.57 28.12
CA LEU A 151 10.05 -6.75 28.94
C LEU A 151 9.81 -6.51 30.43
N ALA A 152 8.83 -5.67 30.79
CA ALA A 152 8.54 -5.28 32.17
C ALA A 152 8.39 -6.46 33.16
N PRO A 153 7.80 -7.62 32.79
CA PRO A 153 7.65 -8.76 33.70
C PRO A 153 8.90 -9.64 33.85
N GLN A 154 9.97 -9.44 33.07
CA GLN A 154 11.13 -10.34 33.01
C GLN A 154 12.48 -9.62 33.28
N PRO A 155 12.81 -9.32 34.56
CA PRO A 155 14.01 -8.56 34.92
C PRO A 155 15.32 -9.21 34.45
N ALA A 156 15.37 -10.55 34.43
CA ALA A 156 16.53 -11.30 33.97
C ALA A 156 16.76 -11.19 32.45
N ALA A 157 15.69 -11.01 31.66
CA ALA A 157 15.79 -10.80 30.22
C ALA A 157 16.35 -9.40 29.93
N THR A 158 15.94 -8.38 30.69
CA THR A 158 16.42 -6.99 30.57
C THR A 158 17.94 -6.88 30.64
N GLY A 159 18.58 -7.59 31.57
CA GLY A 159 20.04 -7.60 31.69
C GLY A 159 20.76 -8.19 30.48
N ARG A 160 20.21 -9.28 29.90
CA ARG A 160 20.76 -9.88 28.67
C ARG A 160 20.58 -8.98 27.45
N PHE A 161 19.44 -8.29 27.37
CA PHE A 161 19.16 -7.34 26.29
C PHE A 161 20.05 -6.09 26.38
N MET A 162 20.29 -5.54 27.57
CA MET A 162 21.26 -4.45 27.76
C MET A 162 22.64 -4.83 27.22
N MET A 163 23.08 -6.07 27.47
CA MET A 163 24.35 -6.59 26.97
C MET A 163 24.36 -6.73 25.44
N ALA A 164 23.28 -7.27 24.85
CA ALA A 164 23.16 -7.42 23.40
C ALA A 164 23.04 -6.08 22.65
N LEU A 165 22.38 -5.09 23.26
CA LEU A 165 22.22 -3.73 22.72
C LEU A 165 23.39 -2.80 23.05
N GLY A 166 24.42 -3.29 23.75
CA GLY A 166 25.60 -2.50 24.13
C GLY A 166 25.33 -1.38 25.15
N ILE A 167 24.19 -1.43 25.85
CA ILE A 167 23.81 -0.42 26.85
C ILE A 167 24.58 -0.72 28.16
N LYS A 168 25.64 0.04 28.40
CA LYS A 168 26.56 -0.18 29.53
C LYS A 168 26.05 0.35 30.88
N ALA A 169 25.14 1.32 30.88
CA ALA A 169 24.51 1.86 32.09
C ALA A 169 23.20 2.59 31.74
N LEU A 170 22.18 2.44 32.58
CA LEU A 170 20.95 3.22 32.44
C LEU A 170 21.21 4.69 32.81
N PRO A 171 20.58 5.67 32.13
CA PRO A 171 20.65 7.07 32.51
C PRO A 171 20.22 7.23 33.97
N LYS A 172 20.99 7.99 34.76
CA LYS A 172 20.57 8.31 36.13
C LYS A 172 19.29 9.16 36.07
N PRO A 173 18.25 8.84 36.85
CA PRO A 173 17.04 9.64 36.88
C PRO A 173 17.40 11.09 37.23
N LYS A 174 16.93 12.05 36.43
CA LYS A 174 17.06 13.47 36.75
C LYS A 174 16.36 13.70 38.09
N LYS A 175 17.12 14.11 39.11
CA LYS A 175 16.52 14.62 40.35
C LYS A 175 15.74 15.87 39.98
N GLU A 176 14.41 15.82 40.07
CA GLU A 176 13.61 17.02 40.15
C GLU A 176 14.11 17.80 41.37
N SER A 177 14.58 19.02 41.14
CA SER A 177 14.86 19.97 42.20
C SER A 177 13.52 20.30 42.86
N SER A 178 13.29 19.75 44.03
CA SER A 178 12.32 20.24 44.99
C SER A 178 12.65 21.72 45.27
N ASN A 179 11.91 22.64 44.65
CA ASN A 179 11.87 24.02 45.11
C ASN A 179 11.13 24.03 46.45
N GLU A 180 11.88 24.31 47.52
CA GLU A 180 11.34 24.81 48.79
C GLU A 180 10.73 26.21 48.62
#